data_AF-A0A7M5VA88-F1
#
_entry.id   AF-A0A7M5VA88-F1
#
_cell.length_a   1.000
_cell.length_b   1.000
_cell.length_c   1.000
_cell.angle_alpha   90.00
_cell.angle_beta   90.00
_cell.angle_gamma   90.00
#
_symmetry.space_group_name_H-M   'P 1'
#
loop_
_entity.id
_entity.type
_entity.pdbx_description
1 polymer ?
#
loop_
_entity_poly.entity_id
_entity_poly.type
_entity_poly.pdbx_seq_one_letter_code
_entity_poly.pdbx_strand_id
1 'polypeptide(L)'
;MDGVRTSPNSGKEQRSFRNLLKAIENKNQQNFEKLLKGHGGTKEFVNRYLDKGRKPIHVACKSRNTVALKALVGHGADINAKCSKGYTALHYACRAACISSIVFLVEMGADLREANNPTNESPLDSIPPKEQARLGSLLRTATENREKHVSESKRISNSAFLKEFVICDEIPYLCNDQIEVDQSIELARGAHLNFCHGTFNGMNVMVKYQDKEKDALVLRDEVIALRKLGSHVNFVQILGVTCVDEEFNIIFEAPGYAFLHRVLFQTKVPIKKVEVLTICRDISNALRYIHGKGYLHCAVASFSVVLGRDLDAKLCNFNYVQEKDRAKSVSQHSELYPYMSVEQRQGHRCSIANDVFGMGIIMAEMITQERAHEILSKSKGKTLRDVYMQILRHIERSGGSSATLKNLVSYCIHWVPKERPTAEMVYEWTDALLQDGQEVDLKLGRRRQLVELQLD
;
A
#
# COMPACT_ATOMS: atom_id res chain seq x y z
N MET A 1 16.69 -8.19 26.51
CA MET A 1 17.72 -7.14 26.35
C MET A 1 18.49 -7.57 25.10
N ASP A 2 18.40 -6.94 23.94
CA ASP A 2 18.19 -5.53 23.62
C ASP A 2 17.19 -5.36 22.47
N GLY A 3 16.17 -4.54 22.70
CA GLY A 3 15.33 -4.01 21.64
C GLY A 3 16.13 -2.95 20.88
N VAL A 4 16.24 -3.14 19.57
CA VAL A 4 16.87 -2.23 18.62
C VAL A 4 16.47 -0.78 18.93
N ARG A 5 17.43 0.00 19.42
CA ARG A 5 17.33 1.47 19.48
C ARG A 5 17.35 1.98 18.04
N THR A 6 16.18 2.17 17.45
CA THR A 6 16.06 3.07 16.30
C THR A 6 16.08 4.50 16.83
N SER A 7 17.26 5.11 16.83
CA SER A 7 17.40 6.56 16.93
C SER A 7 16.62 7.21 15.77
N PRO A 8 15.74 8.21 16.01
CA PRO A 8 14.95 8.79 14.93
C PRO A 8 15.83 9.61 13.99
N ASN A 9 15.85 9.20 12.72
CA ASN A 9 16.43 9.96 11.62
C ASN A 9 15.61 11.26 11.39
N SER A 10 16.28 12.42 11.47
CA SER A 10 15.84 13.78 11.12
C SER A 10 14.71 14.44 11.95
N GLY A 11 14.94 15.69 12.41
CA GLY A 11 13.95 16.49 13.17
C GLY A 11 12.64 16.79 12.42
N LYS A 12 12.60 16.59 11.09
CA LYS A 12 11.39 16.71 10.27
C LYS A 12 10.36 15.62 10.58
N GLU A 13 10.78 14.35 10.71
CA GLU A 13 9.87 13.25 11.03
C GLU A 13 9.25 13.40 12.41
N GLN A 14 10.04 13.79 13.41
CA GLN A 14 9.53 14.02 14.77
C GLN A 14 8.50 15.17 14.80
N ARG A 15 8.76 16.26 14.07
CA ARG A 15 7.82 17.38 13.94
C ARG A 15 6.53 16.96 13.25
N SER A 16 6.66 16.18 12.18
CA SER A 16 5.54 15.68 11.40
C SER A 16 4.65 14.73 12.21
N PHE A 17 5.25 13.81 12.97
CA PHE A 17 4.51 12.94 13.88
C PHE A 17 3.81 13.72 15.00
N ARG A 18 4.45 14.74 15.58
CA ARG A 18 3.78 15.65 16.54
C ARG A 18 2.58 16.37 15.92
N ASN A 19 2.68 16.79 14.66
CA ASN A 19 1.57 17.41 13.95
C ASN A 19 0.41 16.43 13.74
N LEU A 20 0.69 15.15 13.49
CA LEU A 20 -0.36 14.11 13.38
C LEU A 20 -1.15 14.02 14.68
N LEU A 21 -0.46 13.95 15.82
CA LEU A 21 -1.11 13.90 17.13
C LEU A 21 -1.96 15.14 17.39
N LYS A 22 -1.45 16.31 17.05
CA LYS A 22 -2.21 17.57 17.17
C LYS A 22 -3.45 17.57 16.28
N ALA A 23 -3.38 16.98 15.09
CA ALA A 23 -4.55 16.80 14.22
C ALA A 23 -5.59 15.85 14.85
N ILE A 24 -5.14 14.76 15.49
CA ILE A 24 -6.02 13.83 16.23
C ILE A 24 -6.69 14.54 17.42
N GLU A 25 -5.92 15.29 18.21
CA GLU A 25 -6.41 16.03 19.37
C GLU A 25 -7.44 17.10 18.99
N ASN A 26 -7.15 17.86 17.92
CA ASN A 26 -8.01 18.93 17.44
C ASN A 26 -9.15 18.44 16.52
N LYS A 27 -9.29 17.12 16.31
CA LYS A 27 -10.26 16.52 15.38
C LYS A 27 -10.19 17.08 13.96
N ASN A 28 -8.99 17.49 13.52
CA ASN A 28 -8.78 17.96 12.17
C ASN A 28 -8.58 16.76 11.24
N GLN A 29 -9.69 16.24 10.72
CA GLN A 29 -9.72 15.03 9.90
C GLN A 29 -8.85 15.17 8.64
N GLN A 30 -8.94 16.29 7.94
CA GLN A 30 -8.19 16.51 6.68
C GLN A 30 -6.67 16.50 6.91
N ASN A 31 -6.19 17.18 7.96
CA ASN A 31 -4.77 17.16 8.31
C ASN A 31 -4.32 15.79 8.83
N PHE A 32 -5.17 15.10 9.59
CA PHE A 32 -4.89 13.75 10.08
C PHE A 32 -4.70 12.79 8.90
N GLU A 33 -5.65 12.74 7.95
CA GLU A 33 -5.56 11.89 6.76
C GLU A 33 -4.33 12.22 5.92
N LYS A 34 -4.07 13.51 5.68
CA LYS A 34 -2.90 13.95 4.92
C LYS A 34 -1.59 13.49 5.56
N LEU A 35 -1.47 13.66 6.88
CA LEU A 35 -0.26 13.27 7.60
C LEU A 35 -0.13 11.75 7.71
N LEU A 36 -1.22 11.01 7.96
CA LEU A 36 -1.20 9.55 7.99
C LEU A 36 -0.74 8.99 6.64
N LYS A 37 -1.33 9.48 5.55
CA LYS A 37 -0.97 9.13 4.18
C LYS A 37 0.49 9.46 3.85
N GLY A 38 0.97 10.65 4.24
CA GLY A 38 2.36 11.07 3.99
C GLY A 38 3.42 10.18 4.65
N HIS A 39 3.05 9.35 5.64
CA HIS A 39 3.95 8.38 6.28
C HIS A 39 3.58 6.94 5.92
N GLY A 40 2.77 6.75 4.88
CA GLY A 40 2.34 5.44 4.39
C GLY A 40 1.30 4.73 5.25
N GLY A 41 0.82 5.36 6.33
CA GLY A 41 -0.10 4.73 7.27
C GLY A 41 0.39 3.39 7.82
N THR A 42 1.71 3.17 7.89
CA THR A 42 2.22 1.82 8.20
C THR A 42 1.88 1.40 9.63
N LYS A 43 1.80 0.08 9.86
CA LYS A 43 1.59 -0.51 11.19
C LYS A 43 2.59 0.03 12.21
N GLU A 44 3.86 0.18 11.83
CA GLU A 44 4.92 0.72 12.68
C GLU A 44 4.68 2.19 13.02
N PHE A 45 4.20 2.97 12.05
CA PHE A 45 3.92 4.39 12.22
C PHE A 45 2.75 4.63 13.18
N VAL A 46 1.63 3.93 12.99
CA VAL A 46 0.44 4.08 13.86
C VAL A 46 0.67 3.50 15.26
N ASN A 47 1.65 2.61 15.43
CA ASN A 47 2.05 2.05 16.71
C ASN A 47 3.28 2.72 17.36
N ARG A 48 3.77 3.81 16.80
CA ARG A 48 4.94 4.51 17.34
C ARG A 48 4.67 5.06 18.74
N TYR A 49 5.65 4.90 19.64
CA TYR A 49 5.56 5.37 21.01
C TYR A 49 5.66 6.90 21.10
N LEU A 50 4.94 7.43 22.08
CA LEU A 50 4.89 8.82 22.50
C LEU A 50 5.53 8.97 23.87
N ASP A 51 5.59 10.21 24.35
CA ASP A 51 5.92 10.49 25.74
C ASP A 51 5.03 9.66 26.68
N LYS A 52 5.65 9.05 27.71
CA LYS A 52 5.00 8.13 28.66
C LYS A 52 4.44 6.87 28.00
N GLY A 53 5.05 6.42 26.90
CA GLY A 53 4.76 5.15 26.23
C GLY A 53 3.38 5.10 25.57
N ARG A 54 2.68 6.23 25.45
CA ARG A 54 1.39 6.30 24.75
C ARG A 54 1.58 5.99 23.26
N LYS A 55 0.49 5.66 22.57
CA LYS A 55 0.44 5.49 21.12
C LYS A 55 -0.70 6.36 20.55
N PRO A 56 -0.71 6.69 19.24
CA PRO A 56 -1.77 7.47 18.60
C PRO A 56 -3.21 7.06 18.98
N ILE A 57 -3.48 5.76 19.12
CA ILE A 57 -4.79 5.23 19.53
C ILE A 57 -5.25 5.76 20.90
N HIS A 58 -4.34 5.94 21.87
CA HIS A 58 -4.66 6.52 23.18
C HIS A 58 -5.09 7.98 23.07
N VAL A 59 -4.44 8.73 22.16
CA VAL A 59 -4.74 10.15 21.92
C VAL A 59 -6.11 10.29 21.26
N ALA A 60 -6.43 9.43 20.28
CA ALA A 60 -7.73 9.41 19.62
C ALA A 60 -8.88 9.11 20.60
N CYS A 61 -8.69 8.14 21.50
CA CYS A 61 -9.67 7.84 22.55
C CYS A 61 -9.84 9.00 23.53
N LYS A 62 -8.72 9.59 24.00
CA LYS A 62 -8.74 10.74 24.91
C LYS A 62 -9.45 11.95 24.31
N SER A 63 -9.25 12.22 23.01
CA SER A 63 -9.88 13.35 22.33
C SER A 63 -11.31 13.07 21.86
N ARG A 64 -11.86 11.87 22.09
CA ARG A 64 -13.18 11.45 21.56
C ARG A 64 -13.23 11.56 20.03
N ASN A 65 -12.12 11.25 19.37
CA ASN A 65 -11.98 11.27 17.91
C ASN A 65 -12.13 9.85 17.37
N THR A 66 -13.37 9.42 17.24
CA THR A 66 -13.74 8.08 16.77
C THR A 66 -13.34 7.82 15.33
N VAL A 67 -13.34 8.85 14.49
CA VAL A 67 -12.92 8.75 13.09
C VAL A 67 -11.43 8.44 13.00
N ALA A 68 -10.59 9.21 13.71
CA ALA A 68 -9.16 8.91 13.77
C ALA A 68 -8.88 7.56 14.44
N LEU A 69 -9.66 7.18 15.47
CA LEU A 69 -9.56 5.85 16.09
C LEU A 69 -9.79 4.73 15.08
N LYS A 70 -10.91 4.76 14.35
CA LYS A 70 -11.24 3.76 13.33
C LYS A 70 -10.17 3.71 12.23
N ALA A 71 -9.71 4.86 11.77
CA ALA A 71 -8.65 4.93 10.77
C ALA A 71 -7.32 4.34 11.27
N LEU A 72 -6.89 4.67 12.50
CA LEU A 72 -5.67 4.10 13.09
C LEU A 72 -5.76 2.59 13.23
N VAL A 73 -6.92 2.07 13.68
CA VAL A 73 -7.17 0.63 13.79
C VAL A 73 -7.15 -0.05 12.41
N GLY A 74 -7.78 0.55 11.40
CA GLY A 74 -7.71 0.07 10.02
C GLY A 74 -6.27 -0.03 9.49
N HIS A 75 -5.39 0.87 9.94
CA HIS A 75 -3.95 0.84 9.61
C HIS A 75 -3.11 -0.06 10.55
N GLY A 76 -3.75 -0.93 11.34
CA GLY A 76 -3.07 -1.91 12.18
C GLY A 76 -2.62 -1.40 13.55
N ALA A 77 -3.23 -0.35 14.09
CA ALA A 77 -2.97 0.06 15.48
C ALA A 77 -3.33 -1.07 16.46
N ASP A 78 -2.42 -1.32 17.41
CA ASP A 78 -2.60 -2.32 18.46
C ASP A 78 -3.71 -1.86 19.44
N ILE A 79 -4.84 -2.56 19.38
CA ILE A 79 -6.05 -2.32 20.19
C ILE A 79 -5.76 -2.41 21.69
N ASN A 80 -4.86 -3.32 22.09
CA ASN A 80 -4.55 -3.62 23.48
C ASN A 80 -3.24 -2.98 23.94
N ALA A 81 -2.68 -2.05 23.15
CA ALA A 81 -1.47 -1.34 23.50
C ALA A 81 -1.59 -0.66 24.86
N LYS A 82 -0.57 -0.83 25.70
CA LYS A 82 -0.45 -0.19 27.02
C LYS A 82 0.51 0.99 26.97
N CYS A 83 0.13 2.09 27.61
CA CYS A 83 1.08 3.16 27.89
C CYS A 83 2.08 2.76 29.01
N SER A 84 3.08 3.59 29.32
CA SER A 84 4.07 3.29 30.38
C SER A 84 3.45 3.11 31.77
N LYS A 85 2.21 3.56 31.98
CA LYS A 85 1.45 3.35 33.21
C LYS A 85 0.47 2.17 33.11
N GLY A 86 0.57 1.31 32.10
CA GLY A 86 -0.32 0.15 31.96
C GLY A 86 -1.73 0.44 31.42
N TYR A 87 -2.19 1.70 31.38
CA TYR A 87 -3.50 2.04 30.80
C TYR A 87 -3.54 1.77 29.29
N THR A 88 -4.59 1.09 28.84
CA THR A 88 -4.92 0.80 27.42
C THR A 88 -5.75 1.91 26.78
N ALA A 89 -5.91 1.89 25.45
CA ALA A 89 -6.80 2.81 24.73
C ALA A 89 -8.24 2.81 25.28
N LEU A 90 -8.75 1.64 25.68
CA LEU A 90 -10.10 1.49 26.25
C LEU A 90 -10.25 2.23 27.58
N HIS A 91 -9.23 2.26 28.45
CA HIS A 91 -9.26 3.10 29.66
C HIS A 91 -9.45 4.58 29.32
N TYR A 92 -8.76 5.08 28.29
CA TYR A 92 -8.90 6.47 27.86
C TYR A 92 -10.28 6.74 27.27
N ALA A 93 -10.86 5.79 26.51
CA ALA A 93 -12.20 5.92 25.94
C ALA A 93 -13.28 5.96 27.03
N CYS A 94 -13.17 5.10 28.04
CA CYS A 94 -14.03 5.06 29.23
C CYS A 94 -13.95 6.36 30.02
N ARG A 95 -12.73 6.83 30.37
CA ARG A 95 -12.52 8.09 31.10
C ARG A 95 -13.03 9.31 30.32
N ALA A 96 -13.02 9.26 29.00
CA ALA A 96 -13.55 10.32 28.13
C ALA A 96 -15.07 10.22 27.88
N ALA A 97 -15.75 9.22 28.45
CA ALA A 97 -17.16 8.91 28.21
C ALA A 97 -17.52 8.90 26.71
N CYS A 98 -16.66 8.28 25.89
CA CYS A 98 -16.86 8.16 24.45
C CYS A 98 -17.47 6.80 24.10
N ILE A 99 -18.80 6.69 24.19
CA ILE A 99 -19.56 5.46 23.93
C ILE A 99 -19.15 4.82 22.60
N SER A 100 -19.09 5.60 21.52
CA SER A 100 -18.71 5.10 20.20
C SER A 100 -17.30 4.50 20.16
N SER A 101 -16.32 5.09 20.87
CA SER A 101 -14.97 4.52 20.96
C SER A 101 -14.93 3.27 21.84
N ILE A 102 -15.73 3.25 22.91
CA ILE A 102 -15.82 2.09 23.81
C ILE A 102 -16.40 0.88 23.06
N VAL A 103 -17.55 1.07 22.41
CA VAL A 103 -18.23 0.02 21.62
C VAL A 103 -17.28 -0.51 20.55
N PHE A 104 -16.71 0.38 19.73
CA PHE A 104 -15.79 -0.02 18.67
C PHE A 104 -14.57 -0.79 19.17
N LEU A 105 -13.92 -0.33 20.24
CA LEU A 105 -12.75 -1.04 20.79
C LEU A 105 -13.12 -2.44 21.30
N VAL A 106 -14.29 -2.60 21.92
CA VAL A 106 -14.77 -3.90 22.43
C VAL A 106 -15.13 -4.84 21.29
N GLU A 107 -15.77 -4.35 20.23
CA GLU A 107 -16.00 -5.10 18.99
C GLU A 107 -14.67 -5.60 18.39
N MET A 108 -13.64 -4.74 18.41
CA MET A 108 -12.28 -5.07 17.96
C MET A 108 -11.47 -5.92 18.97
N GLY A 109 -12.09 -6.40 20.04
CA GLY A 109 -11.48 -7.34 20.98
C GLY A 109 -10.66 -6.72 22.11
N ALA A 110 -10.86 -5.43 22.42
CA ALA A 110 -10.26 -4.81 23.60
C ALA A 110 -10.78 -5.45 24.91
N ASP A 111 -9.87 -5.66 25.87
CA ASP A 111 -10.23 -6.24 27.16
C ASP A 111 -10.83 -5.20 28.13
N LEU A 112 -12.11 -5.38 28.47
CA LEU A 112 -12.87 -4.58 29.43
C LEU A 112 -12.44 -4.78 30.89
N ARG A 113 -11.65 -5.82 31.19
CA ARG A 113 -11.23 -6.22 32.53
C ARG A 113 -9.74 -6.02 32.78
N GLU A 114 -9.00 -5.50 31.80
CA GLU A 114 -7.57 -5.26 31.93
C GLU A 114 -7.28 -4.25 33.04
N ALA A 115 -6.72 -4.70 34.16
CA ALA A 115 -6.50 -3.87 35.35
C ALA A 115 -5.01 -3.68 35.68
N ASN A 116 -4.07 -4.08 34.81
CA ASN A 116 -2.63 -3.93 35.07
C ASN A 116 -2.16 -2.48 34.89
N ASN A 117 -2.61 -1.60 35.77
CA ASN A 117 -2.25 -0.19 35.86
C ASN A 117 -2.14 0.19 37.36
N PRO A 118 -1.54 1.35 37.70
CA PRO A 118 -1.30 1.74 39.09
C PRO A 118 -2.53 1.79 40.00
N THR A 119 -3.74 1.96 39.46
CA THR A 119 -4.97 1.98 40.27
C THR A 119 -5.63 0.62 40.38
N ASN A 120 -5.12 -0.40 39.67
CA ASN A 120 -5.73 -1.73 39.57
C ASN A 120 -7.21 -1.70 39.15
N GLU A 121 -7.59 -0.66 38.39
CA GLU A 121 -8.95 -0.43 37.89
C GLU A 121 -9.05 -0.91 36.46
N SER A 122 -10.11 -1.66 36.12
CA SER A 122 -10.42 -1.98 34.74
C SER A 122 -10.94 -0.75 33.98
N PRO A 123 -10.98 -0.77 32.63
CA PRO A 123 -11.61 0.30 31.87
C PRO A 123 -13.06 0.57 32.29
N LEU A 124 -13.81 -0.48 32.67
CA LEU A 124 -15.21 -0.33 33.06
C LEU A 124 -15.36 0.39 34.41
N ASP A 125 -14.41 0.21 35.33
CA ASP A 125 -14.41 0.86 36.65
C ASP A 125 -14.28 2.38 36.54
N SER A 126 -13.69 2.88 35.43
CA SER A 126 -13.64 4.31 35.12
C SER A 126 -14.99 4.92 34.74
N ILE A 127 -16.04 4.11 34.51
CA ILE A 127 -17.37 4.56 34.12
C ILE A 127 -18.30 4.51 35.35
N PRO A 128 -19.04 5.58 35.67
CA PRO A 128 -19.99 5.57 36.79
C PRO A 128 -21.07 4.48 36.66
N PRO A 129 -21.52 3.83 37.75
CA PRO A 129 -22.49 2.72 37.69
C PRO A 129 -23.77 3.02 36.91
N LYS A 130 -24.28 4.27 37.00
CA LYS A 130 -25.47 4.71 36.26
C LYS A 130 -25.28 4.73 34.74
N GLU A 131 -24.07 5.02 34.28
CA GLU A 131 -23.73 5.02 32.84
C GLU A 131 -23.37 3.62 32.33
N GLN A 132 -22.81 2.76 33.20
CA GLN A 132 -22.57 1.36 32.88
C GLN A 132 -23.88 0.63 32.49
N ALA A 133 -25.00 0.94 33.16
CA ALA A 133 -26.30 0.33 32.83
C ALA A 133 -26.76 0.63 31.39
N ARG A 134 -26.55 1.85 30.89
CA ARG A 134 -26.86 2.24 29.49
C ARG A 134 -25.89 1.63 28.49
N LEU A 135 -24.64 1.50 28.90
CA LEU A 135 -23.59 0.90 28.09
C LEU A 135 -23.73 -0.63 28.02
N GLY A 136 -24.36 -1.27 29.00
CA GLY A 136 -24.46 -2.73 29.09
C GLY A 136 -25.25 -3.42 27.97
N SER A 137 -26.24 -2.77 27.35
CA SER A 137 -26.89 -3.31 26.14
C SER A 137 -25.96 -3.22 24.93
N LEU A 138 -25.33 -2.05 24.73
CA LEU A 138 -24.39 -1.82 23.64
C LEU A 138 -23.16 -2.73 23.73
N LEU A 139 -22.63 -2.95 24.93
CA LEU A 139 -21.51 -3.85 25.16
C LEU A 139 -21.89 -5.31 24.93
N ARG A 140 -23.12 -5.72 25.26
CA ARG A 140 -23.60 -7.07 24.94
C ARG A 140 -23.64 -7.29 23.43
N THR A 141 -24.22 -6.35 22.69
CA THR A 141 -24.20 -6.39 21.22
C THR A 141 -22.78 -6.39 20.67
N ALA A 142 -21.88 -5.55 21.21
CA ALA A 142 -20.48 -5.52 20.82
C ALA A 142 -19.76 -6.85 21.09
N THR A 143 -20.02 -7.49 22.23
CA THR A 143 -19.45 -8.80 22.57
C THR A 143 -20.04 -9.92 21.71
N GLU A 144 -21.35 -9.89 21.41
CA GLU A 144 -21.99 -10.82 20.50
C GLU A 144 -21.40 -10.69 19.08
N ASN A 145 -21.19 -9.46 18.60
CA ASN A 145 -20.51 -9.19 17.33
C ASN A 145 -19.08 -9.72 17.35
N ARG A 146 -18.34 -9.55 18.44
CA ARG A 146 -17.01 -10.14 18.63
C ARG A 146 -17.05 -11.68 18.62
N GLU A 147 -18.03 -12.30 19.25
CA GLU A 147 -18.18 -13.77 19.24
C GLU A 147 -18.53 -14.30 17.84
N LYS A 148 -19.37 -13.56 17.09
CA LYS A 148 -19.56 -13.79 15.64
C LYS A 148 -18.23 -13.69 14.89
N HIS A 149 -17.43 -12.65 15.12
CA HIS A 149 -16.07 -12.52 14.56
C HIS A 149 -15.19 -13.75 14.83
N VAL A 150 -15.13 -14.20 16.09
CA VAL A 150 -14.30 -15.34 16.49
C VAL A 150 -14.84 -16.65 15.90
N SER A 151 -16.16 -16.83 15.86
CA SER A 151 -16.80 -18.02 15.30
C SER A 151 -16.68 -18.10 13.78
N GLU A 152 -16.81 -16.98 13.08
CA GLU A 152 -16.61 -16.88 11.63
C GLU A 152 -15.14 -17.13 11.29
N SER A 153 -14.21 -16.50 12.01
CA SER A 153 -12.77 -16.78 11.92
C SER A 153 -12.46 -18.27 12.15
N LYS A 154 -13.14 -18.93 13.10
CA LYS A 154 -13.01 -20.38 13.38
C LYS A 154 -13.64 -21.28 12.30
N ARG A 155 -14.81 -20.90 11.76
CA ARG A 155 -15.46 -21.60 10.63
C ARG A 155 -14.54 -21.57 9.40
N ILE A 156 -13.93 -20.42 9.19
CA ILE A 156 -12.97 -20.16 8.14
C ILE A 156 -11.65 -20.92 8.39
N SER A 157 -11.14 -20.97 9.62
CA SER A 157 -10.00 -21.85 9.98
C SER A 157 -10.31 -23.34 9.88
N ASN A 158 -11.57 -23.75 9.71
CA ASN A 158 -11.98 -25.14 9.52
C ASN A 158 -12.20 -25.52 8.05
N SER A 159 -12.37 -24.55 7.15
CA SER A 159 -12.37 -24.79 5.70
C SER A 159 -10.98 -25.21 5.24
N ALA A 160 -10.86 -26.36 4.57
CA ALA A 160 -9.58 -26.85 4.04
C ALA A 160 -8.91 -25.84 3.09
N PHE A 161 -9.72 -25.10 2.34
CA PHE A 161 -9.29 -24.06 1.43
C PHE A 161 -8.78 -22.81 2.17
N LEU A 162 -9.51 -22.34 3.18
CA LEU A 162 -9.12 -21.13 3.93
C LEU A 162 -8.09 -21.41 5.03
N LYS A 163 -7.89 -22.65 5.47
CA LYS A 163 -6.78 -23.04 6.39
C LYS A 163 -5.42 -22.58 5.87
N GLU A 164 -5.20 -22.59 4.57
CA GLU A 164 -3.94 -22.10 3.98
C GLU A 164 -3.84 -20.56 3.92
N PHE A 165 -4.96 -19.84 4.09
CA PHE A 165 -5.03 -18.38 4.08
C PHE A 165 -5.08 -17.78 5.51
N VAL A 166 -5.72 -18.46 6.44
CA VAL A 166 -6.18 -17.96 7.75
C VAL A 166 -5.17 -18.22 8.86
N ILE A 167 -4.14 -19.04 8.61
CA ILE A 167 -2.98 -19.18 9.51
C ILE A 167 -2.01 -18.00 9.27
N CYS A 168 -2.55 -16.77 9.26
CA CYS A 168 -1.77 -15.54 9.16
C CYS A 168 -2.13 -14.64 10.34
N ASP A 169 -1.41 -14.78 11.46
CA ASP A 169 -1.59 -13.97 12.68
C ASP A 169 -1.41 -12.45 12.47
N GLU A 170 -0.96 -12.02 11.29
CA GLU A 170 -0.57 -10.64 10.99
C GLU A 170 -1.54 -9.87 10.07
N ILE A 171 -2.36 -10.54 9.26
CA ILE A 171 -3.35 -9.90 8.37
C ILE A 171 -4.74 -10.18 8.94
N PRO A 172 -5.49 -9.14 9.37
CA PRO A 172 -6.73 -9.35 10.09
C PRO A 172 -7.83 -9.86 9.16
N TYR A 173 -8.65 -10.77 9.67
CA TYR A 173 -9.93 -11.11 9.09
C TYR A 173 -10.96 -10.03 9.48
N LEU A 174 -11.59 -9.40 8.50
CA LEU A 174 -12.63 -8.40 8.68
C LEU A 174 -13.99 -9.11 8.57
N CYS A 175 -14.93 -8.80 9.45
CA CYS A 175 -16.23 -9.46 9.38
C CYS A 175 -17.16 -8.86 8.35
N ASN A 176 -18.02 -9.75 7.86
CA ASN A 176 -18.98 -9.48 6.81
C ASN A 176 -20.04 -8.44 7.22
N ASP A 177 -20.33 -8.30 8.52
CA ASP A 177 -21.26 -7.29 9.03
C ASP A 177 -20.69 -5.86 9.03
N GLN A 178 -19.36 -5.72 8.90
CA GLN A 178 -18.67 -4.44 8.85
C GLN A 178 -18.23 -4.06 7.43
N ILE A 179 -18.27 -5.01 6.49
CA ILE A 179 -17.86 -4.84 5.11
C ILE A 179 -19.07 -4.87 4.20
N GLU A 180 -19.30 -3.77 3.49
CA GLU A 180 -20.23 -3.73 2.36
C GLU A 180 -19.42 -3.74 1.07
N VAL A 181 -19.67 -4.69 0.19
CA VAL A 181 -19.03 -4.76 -1.14
C VAL A 181 -20.02 -4.28 -2.18
N ASP A 182 -19.67 -3.25 -2.94
CA ASP A 182 -20.47 -2.73 -4.04
C ASP A 182 -19.77 -3.00 -5.37
N GLN A 183 -19.98 -4.19 -5.92
CA GLN A 183 -19.44 -4.58 -7.23
C GLN A 183 -20.02 -3.75 -8.40
N SER A 184 -21.10 -2.99 -8.19
CA SER A 184 -21.64 -2.10 -9.24
C SER A 184 -20.75 -0.87 -9.49
N ILE A 185 -19.95 -0.50 -8.50
CA ILE A 185 -18.96 0.58 -8.59
C ILE A 185 -17.60 -0.04 -8.92
N GLU A 186 -17.41 -0.35 -10.21
CA GLU A 186 -16.18 -0.94 -10.74
C GLU A 186 -15.01 0.08 -10.73
N LEU A 187 -13.94 -0.25 -10.00
CA LEU A 187 -12.70 0.53 -9.95
C LEU A 187 -11.70 0.10 -11.02
N ALA A 188 -11.59 -1.21 -11.29
CA ALA A 188 -10.87 -1.78 -12.42
C ALA A 188 -11.36 -3.22 -12.70
N ARG A 189 -11.27 -3.65 -13.96
CA ARG A 189 -11.62 -5.01 -14.40
C ARG A 189 -10.59 -5.58 -15.37
N GLY A 190 -10.29 -6.88 -15.24
CA GLY A 190 -9.36 -7.64 -16.07
C GLY A 190 -9.23 -9.09 -15.58
N ALA A 191 -8.39 -9.92 -16.20
CA ALA A 191 -8.31 -11.35 -15.85
C ALA A 191 -7.89 -11.58 -14.38
N HIS A 192 -7.00 -10.72 -13.87
CA HIS A 192 -6.52 -10.73 -12.48
C HIS A 192 -6.63 -9.35 -11.80
N LEU A 193 -7.44 -8.46 -12.39
CA LEU A 193 -7.56 -7.04 -12.04
C LEU A 193 -9.02 -6.72 -11.74
N ASN A 194 -9.63 -7.36 -10.75
CA ASN A 194 -11.02 -7.12 -10.36
C ASN A 194 -11.05 -6.33 -9.06
N PHE A 195 -11.34 -5.04 -9.17
CA PHE A 195 -11.43 -4.12 -8.05
C PHE A 195 -12.76 -3.38 -8.09
N CYS A 196 -13.46 -3.36 -6.96
CA CYS A 196 -14.68 -2.58 -6.75
C CYS A 196 -14.58 -1.74 -5.50
N HIS A 197 -15.53 -0.82 -5.35
CA HIS A 197 -15.69 -0.06 -4.13
C HIS A 197 -16.35 -0.91 -3.03
N GLY A 198 -16.02 -0.59 -1.79
CA GLY A 198 -16.76 -1.08 -0.63
C GLY A 198 -16.70 -0.09 0.53
N THR A 199 -17.39 -0.42 1.61
CA THR A 199 -17.29 0.29 2.88
C THR A 199 -16.81 -0.66 3.98
N PHE A 200 -15.92 -0.20 4.84
CA PHE A 200 -15.51 -0.89 6.06
C PHE A 200 -15.75 0.01 7.26
N ASN A 201 -16.68 -0.37 8.14
CA ASN A 201 -17.04 0.44 9.33
C ASN A 201 -17.44 1.89 8.99
N GLY A 202 -18.03 2.10 7.80
CA GLY A 202 -18.40 3.40 7.22
C GLY A 202 -17.26 4.18 6.56
N MET A 203 -16.06 3.61 6.47
CA MET A 203 -14.94 4.17 5.70
C MET A 203 -14.93 3.56 4.31
N ASN A 204 -14.69 4.35 3.28
CA ASN A 204 -14.47 3.80 1.93
C ASN A 204 -13.27 2.85 1.95
N VAL A 205 -13.39 1.72 1.26
CA VAL A 205 -12.32 0.75 1.00
C VAL A 205 -12.29 0.36 -0.47
N MET A 206 -11.14 -0.11 -0.93
CA MET A 206 -11.01 -0.77 -2.22
C MET A 206 -11.03 -2.28 -2.00
N VAL A 207 -11.91 -2.97 -2.69
CA VAL A 207 -12.10 -4.42 -2.55
C VAL A 207 -11.55 -5.09 -3.79
N LYS A 208 -10.58 -5.99 -3.61
CA LYS A 208 -10.16 -6.91 -4.67
C LYS A 208 -10.93 -8.20 -4.50
N TYR A 209 -11.62 -8.62 -5.55
CA TYR A 209 -12.50 -9.78 -5.56
C TYR A 209 -12.19 -10.65 -6.77
N GLN A 210 -12.87 -11.79 -6.92
CA GLN A 210 -12.70 -12.65 -8.07
C GLN A 210 -13.96 -13.44 -8.41
N ASP A 211 -14.32 -13.51 -9.69
CA ASP A 211 -15.59 -14.10 -10.16
C ASP A 211 -15.67 -15.64 -10.03
N LYS A 212 -14.57 -16.35 -9.69
CA LYS A 212 -14.50 -17.82 -9.70
C LYS A 212 -13.59 -18.41 -8.62
N GLU A 213 -13.99 -19.55 -8.07
CA GLU A 213 -13.28 -20.29 -7.01
C GLU A 213 -11.85 -20.71 -7.39
N LYS A 214 -11.60 -21.09 -8.66
CA LYS A 214 -10.25 -21.47 -9.14
C LYS A 214 -9.23 -20.33 -9.11
N ASP A 215 -9.69 -19.09 -9.06
CA ASP A 215 -8.85 -17.91 -9.11
C ASP A 215 -8.56 -17.32 -7.72
N ALA A 216 -9.17 -17.87 -6.66
CA ALA A 216 -8.87 -17.47 -5.29
C ALA A 216 -7.41 -17.73 -4.88
N LEU A 217 -6.72 -18.67 -5.54
CA LEU A 217 -5.27 -18.88 -5.39
C LEU A 217 -4.47 -17.61 -5.76
N VAL A 218 -4.98 -16.80 -6.69
CA VAL A 218 -4.33 -15.53 -7.07
C VAL A 218 -4.40 -14.52 -5.93
N LEU A 219 -5.55 -14.42 -5.27
CA LEU A 219 -5.72 -13.57 -4.08
C LEU A 219 -4.87 -14.09 -2.92
N ARG A 220 -4.71 -15.41 -2.80
CA ARG A 220 -3.78 -16.03 -1.84
C ARG A 220 -2.35 -15.55 -2.02
N ASP A 221 -1.85 -15.67 -3.25
CA ASP A 221 -0.46 -15.36 -3.58
C ASP A 221 -0.17 -13.87 -3.32
N GLU A 222 -1.15 -13.00 -3.56
CA GLU A 222 -1.08 -11.58 -3.22
C GLU A 222 -0.98 -11.33 -1.71
N VAL A 223 -1.83 -11.98 -0.91
CA VAL A 223 -1.80 -11.87 0.57
C VAL A 223 -0.45 -12.37 1.11
N ILE A 224 0.06 -13.50 0.59
CA ILE A 224 1.37 -14.06 0.98
C ILE A 224 2.51 -13.10 0.61
N ALA A 225 2.47 -12.52 -0.58
CA ALA A 225 3.47 -11.56 -1.05
C ALA A 225 3.47 -10.30 -0.18
N LEU A 226 2.29 -9.70 0.06
CA LEU A 226 2.13 -8.51 0.90
C LEU A 226 2.63 -8.75 2.32
N ARG A 227 2.39 -9.93 2.90
CA ARG A 227 2.94 -10.30 4.21
C ARG A 227 4.47 -10.31 4.23
N LYS A 228 5.08 -10.98 3.25
CA LYS A 228 6.55 -11.09 3.15
C LYS A 228 7.21 -9.74 2.93
N LEU A 229 6.57 -8.88 2.16
CA LEU A 229 7.07 -7.54 1.87
C LEU A 229 6.82 -6.58 3.05
N GLY A 230 5.72 -6.74 3.79
CA GLY A 230 5.27 -5.79 4.80
C GLY A 230 4.69 -4.50 4.20
N SER A 231 4.57 -3.46 5.02
CA SER A 231 4.02 -2.17 4.62
C SER A 231 5.07 -1.26 3.98
N HIS A 232 4.65 -0.47 2.99
CA HIS A 232 5.46 0.57 2.37
C HIS A 232 4.58 1.75 1.93
N VAL A 233 5.10 2.97 1.96
CA VAL A 233 4.33 4.20 1.67
C VAL A 233 3.75 4.23 0.25
N ASN A 234 4.46 3.66 -0.72
CA ASN A 234 4.03 3.54 -2.11
C ASN A 234 3.41 2.16 -2.43
N PHE A 235 2.94 1.41 -1.43
CA PHE A 235 2.04 0.28 -1.66
C PHE A 235 0.61 0.70 -1.37
N VAL A 236 -0.33 0.09 -2.08
CA VAL A 236 -1.72 0.10 -1.63
C VAL A 236 -1.81 -0.78 -0.38
N GLN A 237 -2.11 -0.17 0.76
CA GLN A 237 -2.06 -0.85 2.05
C GLN A 237 -3.24 -1.83 2.20
N ILE A 238 -2.92 -3.10 2.46
CA ILE A 238 -3.90 -4.10 2.88
C ILE A 238 -4.40 -3.77 4.29
N LEU A 239 -5.72 -3.70 4.45
CA LEU A 239 -6.39 -3.55 5.74
C LEU A 239 -6.73 -4.91 6.33
N GLY A 240 -7.11 -5.87 5.48
CA GLY A 240 -7.47 -7.22 5.90
C GLY A 240 -8.04 -8.05 4.76
N VAL A 241 -8.61 -9.19 5.12
CA VAL A 241 -9.30 -10.11 4.19
C VAL A 241 -10.70 -10.40 4.72
N THR A 242 -11.65 -10.69 3.85
CA THR A 242 -13.02 -11.05 4.23
C THR A 242 -13.51 -12.20 3.35
N CYS A 243 -14.55 -12.90 3.81
CA CYS A 243 -15.17 -13.98 3.04
C CYS A 243 -16.69 -13.81 3.11
N VAL A 244 -17.28 -13.10 2.15
CA VAL A 244 -18.73 -12.82 2.08
C VAL A 244 -19.35 -13.84 1.13
N ASP A 245 -20.38 -14.57 1.56
CA ASP A 245 -21.09 -15.55 0.72
C ASP A 245 -20.16 -16.57 0.00
N GLU A 246 -19.12 -17.03 0.71
CA GLU A 246 -18.08 -17.94 0.19
C GLU A 246 -17.11 -17.29 -0.83
N GLU A 247 -17.21 -15.98 -1.06
CA GLU A 247 -16.30 -15.21 -1.91
C GLU A 247 -15.18 -14.57 -1.07
N PHE A 248 -13.94 -15.01 -1.31
CA PHE A 248 -12.76 -14.45 -0.68
C PHE A 248 -12.38 -13.11 -1.31
N ASN A 249 -12.23 -12.08 -0.47
CA ASN A 249 -11.91 -10.72 -0.90
C ASN A 249 -10.74 -10.14 -0.10
N ILE A 250 -9.89 -9.36 -0.76
CA ILE A 250 -8.85 -8.58 -0.11
C ILE A 250 -9.34 -7.14 0.05
N ILE A 251 -9.27 -6.63 1.28
CA ILE A 251 -9.70 -5.28 1.62
C ILE A 251 -8.47 -4.39 1.73
N PHE A 252 -8.40 -3.39 0.87
CA PHE A 252 -7.36 -2.37 0.85
C PHE A 252 -7.89 -1.05 1.39
N GLU A 253 -6.99 -0.16 1.81
CA GLU A 253 -7.33 1.25 2.03
C GLU A 253 -8.09 1.75 0.78
N ALA A 254 -9.15 2.56 0.91
CA ALA A 254 -9.65 3.28 -0.26
C ALA A 254 -8.81 4.53 -0.39
N PRO A 255 -7.93 4.55 -1.37
CA PRO A 255 -7.27 5.78 -1.67
C PRO A 255 -8.34 6.52 -2.53
N GLY A 256 -8.79 7.74 -2.20
CA GLY A 256 -9.70 8.55 -3.07
C GLY A 256 -9.12 8.88 -4.48
N TYR A 257 -8.81 7.84 -5.25
CA TYR A 257 -7.75 7.69 -6.25
C TYR A 257 -8.33 7.00 -7.51
N ALA A 258 -7.59 7.00 -8.61
CA ALA A 258 -7.93 6.27 -9.83
C ALA A 258 -6.73 5.45 -10.33
N PHE A 259 -6.99 4.30 -10.97
CA PHE A 259 -5.94 3.54 -11.63
C PHE A 259 -5.31 4.34 -12.78
N LEU A 260 -3.97 4.32 -12.88
CA LEU A 260 -3.24 5.13 -13.86
C LEU A 260 -3.72 4.87 -15.30
N HIS A 261 -3.94 3.62 -15.69
CA HIS A 261 -4.48 3.31 -17.02
C HIS A 261 -5.87 3.93 -17.30
N ARG A 262 -6.72 4.08 -16.29
CA ARG A 262 -8.02 4.77 -16.43
C ARG A 262 -7.81 6.28 -16.58
N VAL A 263 -6.90 6.85 -15.79
CA VAL A 263 -6.53 8.27 -15.86
C VAL A 263 -6.04 8.64 -17.27
N LEU A 264 -5.15 7.81 -17.82
CA LEU A 264 -4.55 8.01 -19.14
C LEU A 264 -5.55 7.78 -20.28
N PHE A 265 -6.33 6.69 -20.24
CA PHE A 265 -7.03 6.23 -21.45
C PHE A 265 -8.56 6.33 -21.41
N GLN A 266 -9.15 6.42 -20.22
CA GLN A 266 -10.60 6.62 -20.07
C GLN A 266 -10.91 8.10 -19.86
N THR A 267 -10.30 8.72 -18.85
CA THR A 267 -10.50 10.15 -18.57
C THR A 267 -9.63 11.06 -19.41
N LYS A 268 -8.53 10.52 -19.99
CA LYS A 268 -7.59 11.24 -20.86
C LYS A 268 -7.02 12.51 -20.23
N VAL A 269 -6.65 12.41 -18.95
CA VAL A 269 -6.05 13.54 -18.22
C VAL A 269 -4.60 13.69 -18.71
N PRO A 270 -4.21 14.86 -19.25
CA PRO A 270 -2.83 15.09 -19.66
C PRO A 270 -1.88 15.05 -18.46
N ILE A 271 -0.79 14.28 -18.56
CA ILE A 271 0.24 14.18 -17.52
C ILE A 271 1.46 15.01 -17.91
N LYS A 272 1.79 16.02 -17.10
CA LYS A 272 2.93 16.93 -17.26
C LYS A 272 4.23 16.27 -16.80
N LYS A 273 5.36 16.85 -17.19
CA LYS A 273 6.71 16.39 -16.81
C LYS A 273 6.87 16.14 -15.31
N VAL A 274 6.44 17.08 -14.46
CA VAL A 274 6.57 16.96 -13.00
C VAL A 274 5.77 15.77 -12.48
N GLU A 275 4.59 15.53 -13.03
CA GLU A 275 3.71 14.43 -12.63
C GLU A 275 4.27 13.09 -13.11
N VAL A 276 4.83 13.01 -14.33
CA VAL A 276 5.61 11.85 -14.79
C VAL A 276 6.74 11.54 -13.81
N LEU A 277 7.55 12.54 -13.45
CA LEU A 277 8.67 12.34 -12.53
C LEU A 277 8.21 11.88 -11.14
N THR A 278 7.16 12.50 -10.59
CA THR A 278 6.59 12.11 -9.29
C THR A 278 6.10 10.67 -9.29
N ILE A 279 5.30 10.28 -10.28
CA ILE A 279 4.78 8.92 -10.41
C ILE A 279 5.93 7.91 -10.55
N CYS A 280 6.95 8.23 -11.35
CA CYS A 280 8.12 7.36 -11.54
C CYS A 280 8.97 7.22 -10.28
N ARG A 281 9.19 8.31 -9.55
CA ARG A 281 9.87 8.29 -8.26
C ARG A 281 9.13 7.38 -7.30
N ASP A 282 7.81 7.50 -7.22
CA ASP A 282 6.99 6.73 -6.30
C ASP A 282 6.96 5.23 -6.65
N ILE A 283 6.86 4.88 -7.94
CA ILE A 283 6.97 3.48 -8.42
C ILE A 283 8.36 2.93 -8.14
N SER A 284 9.43 3.66 -8.45
CA SER A 284 10.81 3.22 -8.20
C SER A 284 11.13 3.11 -6.71
N ASN A 285 10.51 3.92 -5.86
CA ASN A 285 10.58 3.81 -4.40
C ASN A 285 9.95 2.49 -3.90
N ALA A 286 8.81 2.11 -4.46
CA ALA A 286 8.19 0.81 -4.19
C ALA A 286 9.08 -0.36 -4.67
N LEU A 287 9.59 -0.27 -5.91
CA LEU A 287 10.41 -1.34 -6.49
C LEU A 287 11.74 -1.54 -5.77
N ARG A 288 12.46 -0.45 -5.41
CA ARG A 288 13.72 -0.58 -4.66
C ARG A 288 13.51 -1.24 -3.30
N TYR A 289 12.36 -0.99 -2.64
CA TYR A 289 11.99 -1.67 -1.40
C TYR A 289 11.76 -3.16 -1.62
N ILE A 290 10.99 -3.55 -2.64
CA ILE A 290 10.75 -4.96 -3.02
C ILE A 290 12.07 -5.67 -3.32
N HIS A 291 12.93 -5.04 -4.14
CA HIS A 291 14.23 -5.59 -4.54
C HIS A 291 15.19 -5.74 -3.36
N GLY A 292 15.21 -4.75 -2.45
CA GLY A 292 16.00 -4.79 -1.22
C GLY A 292 15.55 -5.89 -0.24
N LYS A 293 14.28 -6.31 -0.31
CA LYS A 293 13.75 -7.46 0.43
C LYS A 293 14.02 -8.81 -0.25
N GLY A 294 14.69 -8.85 -1.40
CA GLY A 294 14.99 -10.08 -2.13
C GLY A 294 13.83 -10.60 -3.01
N TYR A 295 12.86 -9.73 -3.34
CA TYR A 295 11.72 -10.08 -4.19
C TYR A 295 11.76 -9.30 -5.51
N LEU A 296 10.90 -9.69 -6.46
CA LEU A 296 10.63 -9.02 -7.73
C LEU A 296 9.12 -8.83 -7.87
N HIS A 297 8.68 -7.71 -8.44
CA HIS A 297 7.25 -7.48 -8.66
C HIS A 297 6.71 -8.32 -9.84
N CYS A 298 7.53 -8.51 -10.87
CA CYS A 298 7.28 -9.29 -12.10
C CYS A 298 6.17 -8.76 -13.03
N ALA A 299 5.26 -7.93 -12.52
CA ALA A 299 4.07 -7.46 -13.24
C ALA A 299 3.90 -5.92 -13.21
N VAL A 300 5.00 -5.18 -13.42
CA VAL A 300 4.98 -3.71 -13.40
C VAL A 300 4.30 -3.17 -14.65
N ALA A 301 3.06 -2.69 -14.51
CA ALA A 301 2.21 -2.16 -15.58
C ALA A 301 1.35 -0.96 -15.12
N SER A 302 0.76 -0.17 -16.03
CA SER A 302 -0.05 1.00 -15.62
C SER A 302 -1.36 0.62 -14.90
N PHE A 303 -1.81 -0.63 -15.00
CA PHE A 303 -2.91 -1.17 -14.20
C PHE A 303 -2.49 -1.70 -12.81
N SER A 304 -1.19 -1.79 -12.53
CA SER A 304 -0.64 -2.03 -11.18
C SER A 304 -0.39 -0.75 -10.39
N VAL A 305 -0.78 0.42 -10.93
CA VAL A 305 -0.53 1.73 -10.33
C VAL A 305 -1.84 2.44 -10.04
N VAL A 306 -2.01 2.88 -8.79
CA VAL A 306 -3.15 3.66 -8.31
C VAL A 306 -2.66 5.06 -7.92
N LEU A 307 -3.35 6.11 -8.40
CA LEU A 307 -2.93 7.50 -8.28
C LEU A 307 -3.74 8.32 -7.29
N GLY A 308 -3.04 9.00 -6.38
CA GLY A 308 -3.60 9.86 -5.36
C GLY A 308 -4.28 11.11 -5.86
N ARG A 309 -5.02 11.76 -4.94
CA ARG A 309 -5.53 13.13 -5.15
C ARG A 309 -4.43 14.12 -5.54
N ASP A 310 -3.20 13.88 -5.08
CA ASP A 310 -2.02 14.69 -5.38
C ASP A 310 -1.09 14.03 -6.41
N LEU A 311 -1.59 13.03 -7.16
CA LEU A 311 -0.85 12.22 -8.14
C LEU A 311 0.37 11.47 -7.56
N ASP A 312 0.39 11.25 -6.24
CA ASP A 312 1.28 10.28 -5.62
C ASP A 312 0.89 8.86 -6.04
N ALA A 313 1.87 8.04 -6.39
CA ALA A 313 1.62 6.72 -6.94
C ALA A 313 1.78 5.62 -5.88
N LYS A 314 0.84 4.67 -5.90
CA LYS A 314 0.90 3.45 -5.10
C LYS A 314 0.83 2.22 -6.00
N LEU A 315 1.70 1.25 -5.74
CA LEU A 315 1.78 -0.03 -6.44
C LEU A 315 0.83 -1.05 -5.81
N CYS A 316 0.16 -1.84 -6.64
CA CYS A 316 -0.74 -2.96 -6.27
C CYS A 316 -0.55 -4.16 -7.21
N ASN A 317 -1.37 -5.21 -7.06
CA ASN A 317 -1.30 -6.47 -7.82
C ASN A 317 -0.03 -7.26 -7.52
N PHE A 318 0.16 -7.57 -6.24
CA PHE A 318 1.32 -8.32 -5.74
C PHE A 318 1.20 -9.83 -5.97
N ASN A 319 0.13 -10.32 -6.62
CA ASN A 319 -0.09 -11.73 -6.93
C ASN A 319 1.00 -12.35 -7.85
N TYR A 320 1.80 -11.54 -8.54
CA TYR A 320 2.90 -12.00 -9.39
C TYR A 320 4.28 -11.91 -8.73
N VAL A 321 4.35 -11.43 -7.49
CA VAL A 321 5.61 -11.20 -6.78
C VAL A 321 6.32 -12.52 -6.52
N GLN A 322 7.61 -12.56 -6.83
CA GLN A 322 8.41 -13.76 -6.71
C GLN A 322 9.71 -13.48 -5.96
N GLU A 323 10.18 -14.45 -5.21
CA GLU A 323 11.53 -14.41 -4.62
C GLU A 323 12.57 -14.40 -5.74
N LYS A 324 13.50 -13.46 -5.67
CA LYS A 324 14.45 -13.14 -6.74
C LYS A 324 15.23 -14.36 -7.22
N ASP A 325 15.69 -15.20 -6.29
CA ASP A 325 16.54 -16.37 -6.62
C ASP A 325 15.74 -17.55 -7.21
N ARG A 326 14.42 -17.54 -7.04
CA ARG A 326 13.51 -18.61 -7.50
C ARG A 326 12.59 -18.17 -8.63
N ALA A 327 12.71 -16.92 -9.06
CA ALA A 327 11.82 -16.31 -10.03
C ALA A 327 11.75 -17.11 -11.34
N LYS A 328 10.53 -17.32 -11.79
CA LYS A 328 10.15 -17.98 -13.05
C LYS A 328 9.70 -16.94 -14.06
N SER A 329 9.64 -17.33 -15.32
CA SER A 329 9.02 -16.50 -16.35
C SER A 329 7.52 -16.30 -16.09
N VAL A 330 7.01 -15.14 -16.46
CA VAL A 330 5.57 -14.80 -16.49
C VAL A 330 5.03 -14.69 -17.92
N SER A 331 5.79 -15.11 -18.94
CA SER A 331 5.48 -14.94 -20.37
C SER A 331 4.13 -15.51 -20.83
N GLN A 332 3.54 -16.42 -20.06
CA GLN A 332 2.22 -17.01 -20.31
C GLN A 332 1.05 -16.05 -20.06
N HIS A 333 1.28 -14.93 -19.36
CA HIS A 333 0.23 -13.96 -19.01
C HIS A 333 0.10 -12.88 -20.10
N SER A 334 -0.86 -13.04 -21.00
CA SER A 334 -1.01 -12.20 -22.20
C SER A 334 -1.27 -10.72 -21.91
N GLU A 335 -1.96 -10.39 -20.82
CA GLU A 335 -2.25 -9.01 -20.41
C GLU A 335 -0.99 -8.19 -20.08
N LEU A 336 0.07 -8.86 -19.61
CA LEU A 336 1.35 -8.24 -19.28
C LEU A 336 2.26 -8.09 -20.49
N TYR A 337 1.94 -8.75 -21.62
CA TYR A 337 2.80 -8.80 -22.80
C TYR A 337 3.33 -7.41 -23.23
N PRO A 338 2.52 -6.33 -23.27
CA PRO A 338 3.00 -5.00 -23.64
C PRO A 338 4.07 -4.43 -22.70
N TYR A 339 4.08 -4.83 -21.43
CA TYR A 339 5.03 -4.35 -20.41
C TYR A 339 6.24 -5.26 -20.26
N MET A 340 6.20 -6.47 -20.83
CA MET A 340 7.32 -7.40 -20.76
C MET A 340 8.46 -6.97 -21.67
N SER A 341 9.67 -6.99 -21.10
CA SER A 341 10.92 -6.99 -21.87
C SER A 341 11.04 -8.25 -22.75
N VAL A 342 11.88 -8.22 -23.79
CA VAL A 342 11.95 -9.34 -24.75
C VAL A 342 12.50 -10.61 -24.12
N GLU A 343 13.49 -10.52 -23.25
CA GLU A 343 14.02 -11.69 -22.54
C GLU A 343 12.93 -12.36 -21.68
N GLN A 344 12.05 -11.57 -21.08
CA GLN A 344 10.90 -12.09 -20.33
C GLN A 344 9.90 -12.77 -21.26
N ARG A 345 9.62 -12.18 -22.44
CA ARG A 345 8.76 -12.79 -23.48
C ARG A 345 9.34 -14.08 -24.07
N GLN A 346 10.67 -14.23 -24.07
CA GLN A 346 11.38 -15.44 -24.50
C GLN A 346 11.35 -16.56 -23.44
N GLY A 347 10.73 -16.32 -22.29
CA GLY A 347 10.63 -17.33 -21.23
C GLY A 347 11.82 -17.33 -20.27
N HIS A 348 12.71 -16.34 -20.32
CA HIS A 348 13.78 -16.24 -19.33
C HIS A 348 13.20 -15.89 -17.94
N ARG A 349 13.96 -16.25 -16.90
CA ARG A 349 13.60 -15.93 -15.51
C ARG A 349 13.47 -14.42 -15.30
N CYS A 350 12.47 -14.01 -14.52
CA CYS A 350 12.33 -12.61 -14.12
C CYS A 350 13.54 -12.15 -13.29
N SER A 351 13.83 -10.86 -13.41
CA SER A 351 14.94 -10.16 -12.78
C SER A 351 14.57 -8.70 -12.50
N ILE A 352 15.40 -8.01 -11.71
CA ILE A 352 15.25 -6.57 -11.43
C ILE A 352 15.12 -5.75 -12.71
N ALA A 353 15.88 -6.11 -13.75
CA ALA A 353 15.88 -5.42 -15.03
C ALA A 353 14.52 -5.51 -15.75
N ASN A 354 13.72 -6.54 -15.49
CA ASN A 354 12.38 -6.69 -16.10
C ASN A 354 11.37 -5.73 -15.44
N ASP A 355 11.40 -5.57 -14.12
CA ASP A 355 10.56 -4.60 -13.40
C ASP A 355 10.86 -3.16 -13.86
N VAL A 356 12.15 -2.83 -14.01
CA VAL A 356 12.60 -1.52 -14.49
C VAL A 356 12.17 -1.28 -15.94
N PHE A 357 12.19 -2.31 -16.78
CA PHE A 357 11.67 -2.20 -18.15
C PHE A 357 10.17 -1.90 -18.16
N GLY A 358 9.37 -2.62 -17.38
CA GLY A 358 7.92 -2.38 -17.26
C GLY A 358 7.62 -0.95 -16.82
N MET A 359 8.36 -0.43 -15.83
CA MET A 359 8.29 0.97 -15.42
C MET A 359 8.61 1.94 -16.57
N GLY A 360 9.63 1.65 -17.38
CA GLY A 360 9.96 2.45 -18.57
C GLY A 360 8.85 2.46 -19.64
N ILE A 361 8.07 1.37 -19.75
CA ILE A 361 6.87 1.35 -20.60
C ILE A 361 5.76 2.23 -20.01
N ILE A 362 5.52 2.18 -18.70
CA ILE A 362 4.56 3.07 -18.02
C ILE A 362 4.93 4.55 -18.27
N MET A 363 6.22 4.88 -18.21
CA MET A 363 6.71 6.22 -18.54
C MET A 363 6.37 6.62 -19.97
N ALA A 364 6.58 5.72 -20.93
CA ALA A 364 6.24 5.97 -22.32
C ALA A 364 4.74 6.23 -22.48
N GLU A 365 3.87 5.41 -21.85
CA GLU A 365 2.41 5.62 -21.86
C GLU A 365 2.01 6.99 -21.33
N MET A 366 2.61 7.45 -20.22
CA MET A 366 2.29 8.77 -19.66
C MET A 366 2.71 9.92 -20.59
N ILE A 367 3.86 9.80 -21.25
CA ILE A 367 4.43 10.84 -22.12
C ILE A 367 3.70 10.91 -23.47
N THR A 368 3.35 9.76 -24.04
CA THR A 368 2.69 9.70 -25.35
C THR A 368 1.16 9.76 -25.25
N GLN A 369 0.59 9.43 -24.07
CA GLN A 369 -0.85 9.21 -23.89
C GLN A 369 -1.40 8.13 -24.84
N GLU A 370 -0.55 7.22 -25.32
CA GLU A 370 -0.90 6.06 -26.14
C GLU A 370 -0.73 4.78 -25.31
N ARG A 371 -1.54 3.74 -25.58
CA ARG A 371 -1.43 2.47 -24.87
C ARG A 371 -0.14 1.74 -25.27
N ALA A 372 0.45 0.99 -24.34
CA ALA A 372 1.66 0.23 -24.58
C ALA A 372 1.56 -0.68 -25.82
N HIS A 373 0.42 -1.34 -26.03
CA HIS A 373 0.21 -2.18 -27.20
C HIS A 373 0.09 -1.38 -28.52
N GLU A 374 -0.41 -0.14 -28.49
CA GLU A 374 -0.47 0.74 -29.66
C GLU A 374 0.93 1.23 -30.04
N ILE A 375 1.74 1.57 -29.03
CA ILE A 375 3.15 1.96 -29.20
C ILE A 375 3.95 0.80 -29.84
N LEU A 376 3.71 -0.43 -29.35
CA LEU A 376 4.44 -1.63 -29.77
C LEU A 376 3.93 -2.25 -31.08
N SER A 377 2.61 -2.24 -31.34
CA SER A 377 2.02 -2.90 -32.53
C SER A 377 2.51 -2.32 -33.86
N LYS A 378 2.95 -1.06 -33.85
CA LYS A 378 3.52 -0.37 -34.99
C LYS A 378 4.93 -0.87 -35.34
N SER A 379 5.53 -1.80 -34.57
CA SER A 379 6.90 -2.31 -34.76
C SER A 379 7.02 -3.63 -35.53
N LYS A 380 5.98 -4.01 -36.30
CA LYS A 380 5.86 -5.30 -37.00
C LYS A 380 7.19 -5.78 -37.61
N GLY A 381 7.67 -6.94 -37.14
CA GLY A 381 8.74 -7.73 -37.77
C GLY A 381 10.18 -7.32 -37.45
N LYS A 382 10.44 -6.62 -36.35
CA LYS A 382 11.74 -5.99 -36.12
C LYS A 382 12.47 -6.45 -34.86
N THR A 383 13.79 -6.23 -34.83
CA THR A 383 14.69 -6.63 -33.74
C THR A 383 14.34 -5.92 -32.43
N LEU A 384 14.89 -6.40 -31.32
CA LEU A 384 14.81 -5.76 -29.99
C LEU A 384 15.11 -4.25 -30.02
N ARG A 385 16.13 -3.88 -30.81
CA ARG A 385 16.55 -2.49 -31.01
C ARG A 385 15.49 -1.66 -31.72
N ASP A 386 14.74 -2.26 -32.63
CA ASP A 386 13.72 -1.55 -33.39
C ASP A 386 12.49 -1.21 -32.54
N VAL A 387 12.08 -2.13 -31.67
CA VAL A 387 11.02 -1.87 -30.67
C VAL A 387 11.40 -0.69 -29.80
N TYR A 388 12.65 -0.68 -29.29
CA TYR A 388 13.21 0.40 -28.48
C TYR A 388 13.23 1.75 -29.23
N MET A 389 13.84 1.77 -30.42
CA MET A 389 13.94 3.00 -31.23
C MET A 389 12.56 3.53 -31.61
N GLN A 390 11.57 2.66 -31.76
CA GLN A 390 10.22 3.06 -32.05
C GLN A 390 9.53 3.77 -30.88
N ILE A 391 9.67 3.26 -29.66
CA ILE A 391 9.18 3.92 -28.45
C ILE A 391 9.79 5.33 -28.36
N LEU A 392 11.11 5.43 -28.51
CA LEU A 392 11.81 6.72 -28.44
C LEU A 392 11.37 7.70 -29.54
N ARG A 393 11.16 7.24 -30.77
CA ARG A 393 10.64 8.08 -31.87
C ARG A 393 9.21 8.55 -31.62
N HIS A 394 8.36 7.76 -30.94
CA HIS A 394 7.01 8.20 -30.57
C HIS A 394 7.08 9.30 -29.50
N ILE A 395 7.96 9.14 -28.51
CA ILE A 395 8.22 10.15 -27.48
C ILE A 395 8.76 11.45 -28.10
N GLU A 396 9.61 11.39 -29.12
CA GLU A 396 10.08 12.58 -29.85
C GLU A 396 8.94 13.30 -30.58
N ARG A 397 8.01 12.56 -31.19
CA ARG A 397 6.91 13.12 -31.98
C ARG A 397 5.77 13.67 -31.13
N SER A 398 5.62 13.25 -29.87
CA SER A 398 4.54 13.73 -29.00
C SER A 398 4.70 15.19 -28.54
N GLY A 399 5.71 15.92 -29.05
CA GLY A 399 5.74 17.38 -29.05
C GLY A 399 5.93 18.06 -27.67
N GLY A 400 6.20 17.29 -26.61
CA GLY A 400 6.29 17.82 -25.24
C GLY A 400 7.34 17.16 -24.33
N SER A 401 8.19 16.27 -24.85
CA SER A 401 9.15 15.54 -24.02
C SER A 401 10.45 16.32 -23.82
N SER A 402 10.70 16.75 -22.58
CA SER A 402 12.03 17.19 -22.14
C SER A 402 13.07 16.12 -22.48
N ALA A 403 14.23 16.48 -23.04
CA ALA A 403 15.31 15.54 -23.35
C ALA A 403 15.62 14.59 -22.17
N THR A 404 15.50 15.12 -20.95
CA THR A 404 15.49 14.38 -19.69
C THR A 404 14.57 13.15 -19.64
N LEU A 405 13.27 13.29 -19.95
CA LEU A 405 12.29 12.20 -19.83
C LEU A 405 12.55 11.12 -20.87
N LYS A 406 12.87 11.54 -22.10
CA LYS A 406 13.30 10.62 -23.15
C LYS A 406 14.52 9.82 -22.73
N ASN A 407 15.53 10.47 -22.11
CA ASN A 407 16.72 9.79 -21.62
C ASN A 407 16.39 8.79 -20.51
N LEU A 408 15.56 9.15 -19.53
CA LEU A 408 15.12 8.23 -18.48
C LEU A 408 14.43 6.99 -19.06
N VAL A 409 13.47 7.18 -19.98
CA VAL A 409 12.83 6.05 -20.67
C VAL A 409 13.89 5.21 -21.37
N SER A 410 14.79 5.83 -22.12
CA SER A 410 15.84 5.15 -22.88
C SER A 410 16.73 4.25 -22.01
N TYR A 411 17.06 4.67 -20.78
CA TYR A 411 17.81 3.84 -19.84
C TYR A 411 16.97 2.68 -19.30
N CYS A 412 15.72 2.93 -18.93
CA CYS A 412 14.82 1.91 -18.36
C CYS A 412 14.46 0.81 -19.38
N ILE A 413 14.23 1.17 -20.65
CA ILE A 413 13.84 0.21 -21.71
C ILE A 413 15.03 -0.29 -22.54
N HIS A 414 16.27 -0.08 -22.09
CA HIS A 414 17.46 -0.49 -22.82
C HIS A 414 17.42 -1.99 -23.19
N TRP A 415 17.80 -2.34 -24.43
CA TRP A 415 17.64 -3.72 -24.93
C TRP A 415 18.57 -4.73 -24.25
N VAL A 416 19.70 -4.28 -23.70
CA VAL A 416 20.58 -5.10 -22.85
C VAL A 416 20.15 -4.98 -21.39
N PRO A 417 19.71 -6.06 -20.72
CA PRO A 417 19.18 -5.99 -19.35
C PRO A 417 20.19 -5.46 -18.33
N LYS A 418 21.47 -5.81 -18.47
CA LYS A 418 22.55 -5.37 -17.56
C LYS A 418 22.86 -3.86 -17.65
N GLU A 419 22.45 -3.21 -18.74
CA GLU A 419 22.65 -1.77 -18.92
C GLU A 419 21.48 -0.95 -18.35
N ARG A 420 20.35 -1.59 -18.01
CA ARG A 420 19.23 -0.92 -17.36
C ARG A 420 19.64 -0.51 -15.94
N PRO A 421 19.17 0.65 -15.45
CA PRO A 421 19.43 1.08 -14.08
C PRO A 421 18.75 0.15 -13.08
N THR A 422 19.16 0.21 -11.81
CA THR A 422 18.37 -0.35 -10.72
C THR A 422 17.19 0.57 -10.40
N ALA A 423 16.17 0.06 -9.69
CA ALA A 423 15.08 0.91 -9.19
C ALA A 423 15.60 2.02 -8.25
N GLU A 424 16.65 1.75 -7.48
CA GLU A 424 17.30 2.76 -6.63
C GLU A 424 17.90 3.91 -7.44
N MET A 425 18.62 3.62 -8.52
CA MET A 425 19.16 4.66 -9.40
C MET A 425 18.04 5.51 -10.02
N VAL A 426 16.94 4.89 -10.47
CA VAL A 426 15.81 5.64 -11.03
C VAL A 426 15.14 6.52 -9.97
N TYR A 427 15.01 6.03 -8.74
CA TYR A 427 14.50 6.82 -7.62
C TYR A 427 15.37 8.05 -7.36
N GLU A 428 16.69 7.89 -7.24
CA GLU A 428 17.62 8.99 -7.03
C GLU A 428 17.57 10.02 -8.15
N TRP A 429 17.53 9.57 -9.41
CA TRP A 429 17.45 10.46 -10.56
C TRP A 429 16.16 11.27 -10.58
N THR A 430 15.02 10.60 -10.36
CA THR A 430 13.72 11.28 -10.39
C THR A 430 13.53 12.20 -9.20
N ASP A 431 14.03 11.84 -8.01
CA ASP A 431 13.98 12.69 -6.83
C ASP A 431 14.87 13.94 -7.00
N ALA A 432 16.10 13.78 -7.51
CA ALA A 432 16.97 14.93 -7.82
C ALA A 432 16.35 15.87 -8.85
N LEU A 433 15.76 15.33 -9.93
CA LEU A 433 15.08 16.13 -10.95
C LEU A 433 13.86 16.91 -10.42
N LEU A 434 13.19 16.39 -9.40
CA LEU A 434 12.07 17.06 -8.73
C LEU A 434 12.54 18.15 -7.75
N GLN A 435 13.71 18.01 -7.14
CA GLN A 435 14.27 18.98 -6.20
C GLN A 435 14.95 20.16 -6.90
N ASP A 436 15.78 19.90 -7.90
CA ASP A 436 16.70 20.91 -8.45
C ASP A 436 16.12 21.69 -9.64
N GLY A 437 15.01 21.24 -10.23
CA GLY A 437 14.38 21.88 -11.40
C GLY A 437 15.27 21.94 -12.65
N GLN A 438 16.51 21.44 -12.61
CA GLN A 438 17.49 21.42 -13.69
C GLN A 438 17.87 19.99 -14.09
N GLU A 439 18.31 19.83 -15.35
CA GLU A 439 18.67 18.55 -15.94
C GLU A 439 19.87 17.91 -15.21
N VAL A 440 19.62 16.84 -14.46
CA VAL A 440 20.68 15.99 -13.88
C VAL A 440 21.39 15.25 -15.01
N ASP A 441 22.71 15.33 -15.07
CA ASP A 441 23.51 14.50 -15.98
C ASP A 441 23.50 13.05 -15.49
N LEU A 442 22.58 12.26 -16.06
CA LEU A 442 22.34 10.85 -15.73
C LEU A 442 23.57 9.94 -15.93
N LYS A 443 24.62 10.41 -16.63
CA LYS A 443 25.89 9.68 -16.76
C LYS A 443 26.80 9.80 -15.53
N LEU A 444 26.70 10.88 -14.75
CA LEU A 444 27.56 11.13 -13.58
C LEU A 444 27.18 10.28 -12.35
N GLY A 445 25.96 9.72 -12.30
CA GLY A 445 25.55 8.75 -11.29
C GLY A 445 26.38 7.45 -11.31
N ARG A 446 26.94 7.06 -12.47
CA ARG A 446 27.91 5.94 -12.54
C ARG A 446 29.30 6.32 -12.03
N ARG A 447 29.67 7.62 -12.01
CA ARG A 447 31.01 8.08 -11.62
C ARG A 447 31.20 8.22 -10.11
N ARG A 448 30.16 8.56 -9.34
CA ARG A 448 30.32 8.67 -7.87
C ARG A 448 30.56 7.33 -7.18
N GLN A 449 29.90 6.24 -7.60
CA GLN A 449 30.11 4.91 -6.98
C GLN A 449 31.42 4.21 -7.39
N LEU A 450 32.09 4.62 -8.46
CA LEU A 450 33.35 4.01 -8.91
C LEU A 450 34.61 4.77 -8.49
N VAL A 451 34.48 6.01 -7.99
CA VAL A 451 35.65 6.84 -7.60
C VAL A 451 35.93 6.79 -6.09
N GLU A 452 34.97 6.43 -5.24
CA GLU A 452 35.18 6.35 -3.78
C GLU A 452 35.60 4.95 -3.26
N LEU A 453 35.95 4.00 -4.14
CA LEU A 453 36.37 2.63 -3.75
C LEU A 453 37.70 2.15 -4.37
N GLN A 454 38.54 3.06 -4.87
CA GLN A 454 39.93 2.72 -5.21
C GLN A 454 40.91 3.70 -4.54
N LEU A 455 41.47 3.22 -3.42
CA LEU A 455 42.87 3.38 -2.98
C LEU A 455 43.46 4.81 -3.01
N ASP A 456 43.51 5.46 -1.84
CA ASP A 456 44.68 5.45 -0.96
C ASP A 456 44.25 5.56 0.52
#